data_AF-A0A2N5KH90-F1
#
_entry.id   AF-A0A2N5KH90-F1
#
_cell.length_a   1.000
_cell.length_b   1.000
_cell.length_c   1.000
_cell.angle_alpha   90.00
_cell.angle_beta   90.00
_cell.angle_gamma   90.00
#
_symmetry.space_group_name_H-M   'P 1'
#
loop_
_entity.id
_entity.type
_entity.pdbx_description
1 polymer ?
#
loop_
_entity_poly.entity_id
_entity_poly.type
_entity_poly.pdbx_seq_one_letter_code
_entity_poly.pdbx_strand_id
1 'polypeptide(L)'
;MRDVIADAMSKPGSALRTELRLRHADGSWRHVESHFTSLLDDPTVSGIVVNSRDITERKKAEKILRESEERYRAVVEQAGEGIFLFEPRTKRVLEANLAFREMLGYDAQELGRLTLYDLIPHDPKSVDRNVERTMERGRIWIGERQYRRKDGSRIDVEVSGSAISYGGEQVVCSVVRDVTERKRAEQELRRSEADLASAQRIAHLGSWEWDSRTGELLWSDETYRIFGLTPRELA
;
A
#
# COMPACT_ATOMS: atom_id res chain seq x y z
N MET A 1 25.46 -36.75 0.19
CA MET A 1 26.17 -37.32 1.36
C MET A 1 27.39 -38.12 0.94
N ARG A 2 27.29 -39.07 -0.01
CA ARG A 2 28.47 -39.81 -0.53
C ARG A 2 29.59 -38.90 -1.06
N ASP A 3 29.24 -37.88 -1.85
CA ASP A 3 30.25 -36.98 -2.45
C ASP A 3 30.98 -36.13 -1.40
N VAL A 4 30.28 -35.73 -0.35
CA VAL A 4 30.83 -34.96 0.78
C VAL A 4 31.81 -35.81 1.60
N ILE A 5 31.47 -37.08 1.84
CA ILE A 5 32.36 -38.02 2.53
C ILE A 5 33.58 -38.34 1.66
N ALA A 6 33.41 -38.48 0.34
CA ALA A 6 34.52 -38.69 -0.59
C ALA A 6 35.51 -37.52 -0.62
N ASP A 7 35.02 -36.26 -0.63
CA ASP A 7 35.89 -35.08 -0.57
C ASP A 7 36.62 -34.99 0.79
N ALA A 8 35.93 -35.27 1.91
CA ALA A 8 36.56 -35.32 3.24
C ALA A 8 37.60 -36.45 3.38
N MET A 9 37.42 -37.60 2.71
CA MET A 9 38.41 -38.68 2.66
C MET A 9 39.64 -38.32 1.81
N SER A 10 39.48 -37.49 0.78
CA SER A 10 40.57 -37.11 -0.11
C SER A 10 41.55 -36.09 0.50
N LYS A 11 41.16 -35.41 1.58
CA LYS A 11 41.94 -34.35 2.24
C LYS A 11 41.97 -34.56 3.76
N PRO A 12 42.91 -35.35 4.28
CA PRO A 12 43.14 -35.48 5.71
C PRO A 12 43.39 -34.11 6.38
N GLY A 13 42.84 -33.91 7.59
CA GLY A 13 42.91 -32.64 8.32
C GLY A 13 41.92 -31.55 7.87
N SER A 14 41.15 -31.78 6.80
CA SER A 14 40.15 -30.81 6.32
C SER A 14 38.85 -30.84 7.13
N ALA A 15 38.17 -29.69 7.17
CA ALA A 15 36.83 -29.57 7.73
C ALA A 15 35.87 -29.01 6.66
N LEU A 16 34.78 -29.71 6.38
CA LEU A 16 33.73 -29.28 5.46
C LEU A 16 32.42 -29.06 6.19
N ARG A 17 31.84 -27.87 6.01
CA ARG A 17 30.49 -27.54 6.48
C ARG A 17 29.51 -27.63 5.31
N THR A 18 28.43 -28.38 5.49
CA THR A 18 27.36 -28.49 4.49
C THR A 18 25.99 -28.66 5.14
N GLU A 19 24.95 -28.28 4.42
CA GLU A 19 23.57 -28.48 4.85
C GLU A 19 22.95 -29.61 4.02
N LEU A 20 22.38 -30.59 4.73
CA LEU A 20 21.82 -31.79 4.14
C LEU A 20 20.35 -31.91 4.52
N ARG A 21 19.54 -32.52 3.65
CA ARG A 21 18.21 -33.00 4.02
C ARG A 21 18.32 -34.48 4.32
N LEU A 22 18.05 -34.84 5.57
CA LEU A 22 18.08 -36.22 6.05
C LEU A 22 16.67 -36.68 6.39
N ARG A 23 16.35 -37.93 6.09
CA ARG A 23 15.06 -38.53 6.43
C ARG A 23 15.13 -39.06 7.85
N HIS A 24 14.21 -38.63 8.70
CA HIS A 24 14.05 -39.11 10.07
C HIS A 24 13.32 -40.45 10.08
N ALA A 25 13.42 -41.21 11.18
CA ALA A 25 12.84 -42.55 11.31
C ALA A 25 11.30 -42.56 11.16
N ASP A 26 10.62 -41.46 11.52
CA ASP A 26 9.18 -41.26 11.32
C ASP A 26 8.80 -40.94 9.86
N GLY A 27 9.78 -40.87 8.94
CA GLY A 27 9.58 -40.55 7.54
C GLY A 27 9.61 -39.05 7.20
N SER A 28 9.69 -38.15 8.20
CA SER A 28 9.81 -36.70 7.98
C SER A 28 11.20 -36.30 7.47
N TRP A 29 11.31 -35.14 6.83
CA TRP A 29 12.59 -34.58 6.40
C TRP A 29 13.10 -33.56 7.41
N ARG A 30 14.35 -33.71 7.83
CA ARG A 30 15.08 -32.75 8.66
C ARG A 30 16.15 -32.05 7.85
N HIS A 31 16.25 -30.74 8.00
CA HIS A 31 17.41 -29.99 7.56
C HIS A 31 18.47 -30.10 8.64
N VAL A 32 19.66 -30.58 8.27
CA VAL A 32 20.76 -30.83 9.18
C VAL A 32 21.98 -30.11 8.66
N GLU A 33 22.56 -29.26 9.50
CA GLU A 33 23.89 -28.71 9.28
C GLU A 33 24.91 -29.72 9.80
N SER A 34 25.78 -30.19 8.92
CA SER A 34 26.78 -31.20 9.24
C SER A 34 28.18 -30.64 8.99
N HIS A 35 29.04 -30.81 9.99
CA HIS A 35 30.46 -30.48 9.96
C HIS A 35 31.23 -31.79 9.90
N PHE A 36 31.88 -32.04 8.78
CA PHE A 36 32.70 -33.22 8.51
C PHE A 36 34.15 -32.85 8.77
N THR A 37 34.77 -33.45 9.78
CA THR A 37 36.19 -33.25 10.08
C THR A 37 36.94 -34.54 9.78
N SER A 38 37.90 -34.47 8.86
CA SER A 38 38.73 -35.59 8.48
C SER A 38 39.89 -35.75 9.46
N LEU A 39 39.82 -36.77 10.32
CA LEU A 39 40.85 -37.13 11.29
C LEU A 39 41.54 -38.45 10.89
N LEU A 40 41.74 -38.64 9.59
CA LEU A 40 42.43 -39.82 9.06
C LEU A 40 43.91 -39.87 9.46
N ASP A 41 44.53 -38.71 9.70
CA ASP A 41 45.92 -38.60 10.16
C ASP A 41 46.07 -38.74 11.70
N ASP A 42 44.96 -38.75 12.44
CA ASP A 42 44.99 -38.94 13.89
C ASP A 42 45.01 -40.45 14.20
N PRO A 43 46.07 -40.98 14.83
CA PRO A 43 46.22 -42.41 15.12
C PRO A 43 45.19 -42.94 16.14
N THR A 44 44.46 -42.06 16.84
CA THR A 44 43.43 -42.43 17.82
C THR A 44 42.06 -42.59 17.15
N VAL A 45 41.75 -41.75 16.17
CA VAL A 45 40.44 -41.71 15.50
C VAL A 45 40.47 -42.46 14.18
N SER A 46 41.49 -42.19 13.34
CA SER A 46 41.69 -42.78 12.01
C SER A 46 40.40 -42.82 11.19
N GLY A 47 39.65 -41.72 11.18
CA GLY A 47 38.29 -41.69 10.65
C GLY A 47 37.74 -40.28 10.42
N ILE A 48 36.50 -40.19 9.95
CA ILE A 48 35.80 -38.93 9.75
C ILE A 48 34.81 -38.73 10.91
N VAL A 49 34.96 -37.62 11.63
CA VAL A 49 34.02 -37.21 12.66
C VAL A 49 32.99 -36.28 12.03
N VAL A 50 31.71 -36.61 12.20
CA VAL A 50 30.60 -35.80 11.68
C VAL A 50 29.78 -35.26 12.83
N ASN A 51 29.84 -33.94 13.04
CA ASN A 51 28.96 -33.26 13.97
C ASN A 51 27.75 -32.75 13.21
N SER A 52 26.54 -33.07 13.68
CA SER A 52 25.30 -32.72 13.00
C SER A 52 24.36 -31.97 13.91
N ARG A 53 23.84 -30.83 13.45
CA ARG A 53 22.85 -30.00 14.13
C ARG A 53 21.57 -29.93 13.31
N ASP A 54 20.44 -30.31 13.91
CA ASP A 54 19.13 -30.09 13.30
C ASP A 54 18.85 -28.57 13.22
N ILE A 55 18.63 -28.07 12.01
CA ILE A 55 18.29 -26.68 11.69
C ILE A 55 16.90 -26.56 11.05
N THR A 56 16.07 -27.60 11.15
CA THR A 56 14.74 -27.66 10.53
C THR A 56 13.85 -26.53 11.01
N GLU A 57 13.77 -26.32 12.32
CA GLU A 57 12.91 -25.28 12.89
C GLU A 57 13.36 -23.88 12.51
N ARG A 58 14.68 -23.63 12.50
CA ARG A 58 15.25 -22.36 12.01
C ARG A 58 14.84 -22.10 10.56
N LYS A 59 15.01 -23.09 9.67
CA LYS A 59 14.66 -22.93 8.25
C LYS A 59 13.17 -22.78 8.00
N LYS A 60 12.32 -23.45 8.79
CA LYS A 60 10.86 -23.25 8.73
C LYS A 60 10.49 -21.83 9.13
N ALA A 61 11.06 -21.31 10.23
CA ALA A 61 10.81 -19.95 10.69
C ALA A 61 11.28 -18.90 9.67
N GLU A 62 12.50 -19.04 9.13
CA GLU A 62 13.03 -18.18 8.06
C GLU A 62 12.13 -18.20 6.81
N LYS A 63 11.66 -19.39 6.42
CA LYS A 63 10.75 -19.54 5.27
C LYS A 63 9.41 -18.87 5.52
N ILE A 64 8.79 -19.09 6.68
CA ILE A 64 7.50 -18.49 7.03
C ILE A 64 7.62 -16.95 7.05
N LEU A 65 8.69 -16.43 7.65
CA LEU A 65 8.95 -14.99 7.67
C LEU A 65 9.07 -14.44 6.25
N ARG A 66 9.90 -15.07 5.42
CA ARG A 66 10.10 -14.66 4.03
C ARG A 66 8.80 -14.70 3.22
N GLU A 67 8.03 -15.77 3.32
CA GLU A 67 6.73 -15.88 2.61
C GLU A 67 5.74 -14.82 3.10
N SER A 68 5.76 -14.48 4.39
CA SER A 68 4.94 -13.40 4.95
C SER A 68 5.37 -12.02 4.44
N GLU A 69 6.67 -11.74 4.38
CA GLU A 69 7.22 -10.48 3.86
C GLU A 69 6.93 -10.33 2.36
N GLU A 70 7.14 -11.38 1.57
CA GLU A 70 6.84 -11.39 0.14
C GLU A 70 5.35 -11.17 -0.11
N ARG A 71 4.47 -11.82 0.68
CA ARG A 71 3.02 -11.61 0.59
C ARG A 71 2.62 -10.18 0.98
N TYR A 72 3.17 -9.65 2.07
CA TYR A 72 2.91 -8.28 2.50
C TYR A 72 3.32 -7.28 1.42
N ARG A 73 4.53 -7.43 0.88
CA ARG A 73 5.04 -6.59 -0.21
C ARG A 73 4.15 -6.68 -1.44
N ALA A 74 3.73 -7.89 -1.84
CA ALA A 74 2.85 -8.06 -2.99
C ALA A 74 1.51 -7.32 -2.81
N VAL A 75 0.88 -7.44 -1.64
CA VAL A 75 -0.41 -6.78 -1.36
C VAL A 75 -0.28 -5.25 -1.32
N VAL A 76 0.74 -4.73 -0.65
CA VAL A 76 0.93 -3.29 -0.46
C VAL A 76 1.43 -2.60 -1.73
N GLU A 77 2.30 -3.25 -2.50
CA GLU A 77 2.85 -2.69 -3.74
C GLU A 77 1.89 -2.81 -4.93
N GLN A 78 0.97 -3.78 -4.93
CA GLN A 78 -0.10 -3.87 -5.94
C GLN A 78 -1.31 -2.98 -5.63
N ALA A 79 -1.38 -2.38 -4.44
CA ALA A 79 -2.44 -1.45 -4.12
C ALA A 79 -2.36 -0.23 -5.05
N GLY A 80 -3.44 0.08 -5.77
CA GLY A 80 -3.53 1.31 -6.58
C GLY A 80 -3.59 2.59 -5.73
N GLU A 81 -3.78 2.44 -4.42
CA GLU A 81 -3.79 3.53 -3.46
C GLU A 81 -2.40 3.74 -2.86
N GLY A 82 -2.05 5.01 -2.63
CA GLY A 82 -0.84 5.37 -1.94
C GLY A 82 -0.96 5.02 -0.46
N ILE A 83 -0.04 4.20 0.04
CA ILE A 83 0.03 3.82 1.45
C ILE A 83 1.35 4.32 2.01
N PHE A 84 1.31 5.04 3.12
CA PHE A 84 2.52 5.49 3.80
C PHE A 84 2.35 5.53 5.33
N LEU A 85 3.47 5.35 6.02
CA LEU A 85 3.58 5.40 7.47
C LEU A 85 4.31 6.68 7.88
N PHE A 86 3.87 7.32 8.95
CA PHE A 86 4.59 8.46 9.53
C PHE A 86 4.56 8.46 11.06
N GLU A 87 5.59 9.06 11.64
CA GLU A 87 5.70 9.22 13.09
C GLU A 87 4.73 10.32 13.58
N PRO A 88 3.86 10.05 14.58
CA PRO A 88 2.82 11.00 14.98
C PRO A 88 3.35 12.29 15.59
N ARG A 89 4.55 12.28 16.20
CA ARG A 89 5.15 13.44 16.88
C ARG A 89 5.88 14.35 15.91
N THR A 90 6.84 13.82 15.18
CA THR A 90 7.68 14.59 14.24
C THR A 90 7.00 14.81 12.89
N LYS A 91 5.92 14.06 12.61
CA LYS A 91 5.25 13.97 11.31
C LYS A 91 6.14 13.47 10.18
N ARG A 92 7.30 12.89 10.51
CA ARG A 92 8.27 12.38 9.53
C ARG A 92 7.74 11.12 8.88
N VAL A 93 7.83 11.04 7.56
CA VAL A 93 7.49 9.82 6.82
C VAL A 93 8.53 8.74 7.14
N LEU A 94 8.04 7.55 7.48
CA LEU A 94 8.85 6.40 7.83
C LEU A 94 8.99 5.47 6.62
N GLU A 95 7.86 5.13 6.00
CA GLU A 95 7.79 4.23 4.85
C GLU A 95 6.65 4.63 3.92
N ALA A 96 6.78 4.27 2.64
CA ALA A 96 5.73 4.45 1.65
C ALA A 96 5.81 3.35 0.59
N ASN A 97 4.66 2.90 0.12
CA ASN A 97 4.57 1.97 -1.02
C ASN A 97 4.95 2.67 -2.34
N LEU A 98 5.07 1.87 -3.40
CA LEU A 98 5.40 2.33 -4.75
C LEU A 98 4.31 3.27 -5.28
N ALA A 99 3.04 2.95 -5.09
CA ALA A 99 1.95 3.79 -5.56
C ALA A 99 2.00 5.21 -4.98
N PHE A 100 2.31 5.38 -3.69
CA PHE A 100 2.45 6.71 -3.09
C PHE A 100 3.67 7.47 -3.62
N ARG A 101 4.79 6.76 -3.83
CA ARG A 101 6.02 7.32 -4.41
C ARG A 101 5.78 7.81 -5.83
N GLU A 102 5.15 7.01 -6.68
CA GLU A 102 4.80 7.37 -8.05
C GLU A 102 3.75 8.49 -8.11
N MET A 103 2.74 8.45 -7.24
CA MET A 103 1.68 9.46 -7.15
C MET A 103 2.24 10.86 -6.88
N LEU A 104 3.21 10.98 -5.96
CA LEU A 104 3.81 12.27 -5.60
C LEU A 104 5.13 12.58 -6.31
N GLY A 105 5.73 11.60 -6.98
CA GLY A 105 6.99 11.73 -7.70
C GLY A 105 8.25 11.78 -6.82
N TYR A 106 8.19 11.22 -5.61
CA TYR A 106 9.34 11.15 -4.69
C TYR A 106 9.89 9.73 -4.58
N ASP A 107 11.20 9.59 -4.41
CA ASP A 107 11.79 8.30 -4.05
C ASP A 107 11.69 8.02 -2.53
N ALA A 108 12.06 6.80 -2.12
CA ALA A 108 11.97 6.38 -0.73
C ALA A 108 12.92 7.15 0.22
N GLN A 109 14.12 7.53 -0.24
CA GLN A 109 15.09 8.28 0.57
C GLN A 109 14.66 9.73 0.74
N GLU A 110 14.11 10.33 -0.32
CA GLU A 110 13.55 11.67 -0.30
C GLU A 110 12.36 11.74 0.65
N LEU A 111 11.39 10.83 0.51
CA LEU A 111 10.23 10.77 1.42
C LEU A 111 10.65 10.63 2.87
N GLY A 112 11.65 9.80 3.20
CA GLY A 112 12.12 9.60 4.57
C GLY A 112 12.71 10.85 5.25
N ARG A 113 12.98 11.92 4.48
CA ARG A 113 13.45 13.23 4.98
C ARG A 113 12.32 14.26 5.10
N LEU A 114 11.15 13.97 4.54
CA LEU A 114 10.00 14.87 4.53
C LEU A 114 9.09 14.63 5.72
N THR A 115 8.33 15.68 6.04
CA THR A 115 7.24 15.64 6.99
C THR A 115 5.90 15.81 6.29
N LEU A 116 4.80 15.54 6.99
CA LEU A 116 3.46 15.83 6.46
C LEU A 116 3.29 17.30 6.03
N TYR A 117 3.98 18.25 6.65
CA TYR A 117 3.86 19.67 6.32
C TYR A 117 4.47 20.00 4.94
N ASP A 118 5.41 19.19 4.47
CA ASP A 118 6.02 19.32 3.15
C ASP A 118 5.11 18.78 2.04
N LEU A 119 4.30 17.77 2.37
CA LEU A 119 3.41 17.09 1.42
C LEU A 119 2.01 17.70 1.39
N ILE A 120 1.55 18.27 2.50
CA ILE A 120 0.18 18.74 2.67
C ILE A 120 0.16 20.28 2.73
N PRO A 121 -0.23 20.99 1.66
CA PRO A 121 -0.34 22.45 1.62
C PRO A 121 -1.57 22.99 2.39
N HIS A 122 -1.79 22.52 3.61
CA HIS A 122 -2.84 22.98 4.53
C HIS A 122 -2.23 23.65 5.76
N ASP A 123 -3.06 24.35 6.53
CA ASP A 123 -2.69 24.86 7.85
C ASP A 123 -2.13 23.73 8.75
N PRO A 124 -0.93 23.87 9.33
CA PRO A 124 -0.34 22.87 10.20
C PRO A 124 -1.27 22.38 11.33
N LYS A 125 -2.08 23.27 11.92
CA LYS A 125 -3.03 22.88 12.98
C LYS A 125 -4.13 21.94 12.46
N SER A 126 -4.48 22.04 11.18
CA SER A 126 -5.40 21.10 10.53
C SER A 126 -4.78 19.72 10.40
N VAL A 127 -3.48 19.64 10.08
CA VAL A 127 -2.75 18.37 10.02
C VAL A 127 -2.67 17.75 11.41
N ASP A 128 -2.23 18.52 12.41
CA ASP A 128 -2.04 18.03 13.78
C ASP A 128 -3.32 17.45 14.38
N ARG A 129 -4.44 18.16 14.24
CA ARG A 129 -5.75 17.72 14.72
C ARG A 129 -6.20 16.40 14.11
N ASN A 130 -5.90 16.15 12.83
CA ASN A 130 -6.26 14.87 12.21
C ASN A 130 -5.37 13.74 12.71
N VAL A 131 -4.08 14.02 12.96
CA VAL A 131 -3.19 13.03 13.56
C VAL A 131 -3.65 12.70 14.98
N GLU A 132 -3.92 13.69 15.82
CA GLU A 132 -4.47 13.51 17.18
C GLU A 132 -5.74 12.68 17.16
N ARG A 133 -6.72 13.05 16.31
CA ARG A 133 -7.98 12.31 16.17
C ARG A 133 -7.77 10.86 15.69
N THR A 134 -6.75 10.61 14.87
CA THR A 134 -6.39 9.25 14.44
C THR A 134 -5.83 8.44 15.60
N MET A 135 -4.92 9.03 16.37
CA MET A 135 -4.30 8.39 17.53
C MET A 135 -5.32 8.08 18.64
N GLU A 136 -6.33 8.94 18.83
CA GLU A 136 -7.39 8.75 19.83
C GLU A 136 -8.42 7.69 19.40
N ARG A 137 -8.86 7.71 18.14
CA ARG A 137 -9.98 6.88 17.66
C ARG A 137 -9.55 5.59 16.99
N GLY A 138 -8.25 5.38 16.81
CA GLY A 138 -7.70 4.26 16.07
C GLY A 138 -7.80 4.48 14.56
N ARG A 139 -9.01 4.45 13.99
CA ARG A 139 -9.23 4.65 12.54
C ARG A 139 -10.19 5.79 12.27
N ILE A 140 -9.81 6.69 11.36
CA ILE A 140 -10.65 7.82 10.97
C ILE A 140 -10.68 8.04 9.47
N TRP A 141 -11.78 8.60 9.04
CA TRP A 141 -11.87 9.32 7.79
C TRP A 141 -11.34 10.74 7.94
N ILE A 142 -10.41 11.14 7.07
CA ILE A 142 -9.86 12.51 7.04
C ILE A 142 -10.58 13.32 5.96
N GLY A 143 -11.00 12.66 4.87
CA GLY A 143 -11.74 13.27 3.77
C GLY A 143 -10.86 13.75 2.63
N GLU A 144 -11.44 14.58 1.77
CA GLU A 144 -10.73 15.16 0.63
C GLU A 144 -9.72 16.22 1.08
N ARG A 145 -8.53 16.16 0.49
CA ARG A 145 -7.40 17.07 0.73
C ARG A 145 -6.65 17.32 -0.56
N GLN A 146 -5.79 18.33 -0.52
CA GLN A 146 -4.77 18.53 -1.54
C GLN A 146 -3.41 18.10 -1.02
N TYR A 147 -2.69 17.34 -1.83
CA TYR A 147 -1.27 17.01 -1.63
C TYR A 147 -0.44 17.71 -2.70
N ARG A 148 0.83 17.94 -2.39
CA ARG A 148 1.81 18.56 -3.28
C ARG A 148 2.82 17.52 -3.75
N ARG A 149 3.01 17.45 -5.06
CA ARG A 149 4.03 16.62 -5.70
C ARG A 149 5.40 17.28 -5.63
N LYS A 150 6.44 16.51 -5.94
CA LYS A 150 7.83 16.96 -6.04
C LYS A 150 8.03 18.11 -7.03
N ASP A 151 7.32 18.09 -8.15
CA ASP A 151 7.34 19.15 -9.18
C ASP A 151 6.59 20.43 -8.76
N GLY A 152 5.97 20.44 -7.57
CA GLY A 152 5.18 21.54 -7.04
C GLY A 152 3.71 21.53 -7.47
N SER A 153 3.30 20.64 -8.39
CA SER A 153 1.91 20.47 -8.78
C SER A 153 1.07 19.95 -7.61
N ARG A 154 -0.23 20.22 -7.66
CA ARG A 154 -1.19 19.76 -6.64
C ARG A 154 -2.07 18.66 -7.18
N ILE A 155 -2.42 17.73 -6.31
CA ILE A 155 -3.43 16.71 -6.54
C ILE A 155 -4.53 16.80 -5.52
N ASP A 156 -5.74 16.48 -5.96
CA ASP A 156 -6.84 16.19 -5.07
C ASP A 156 -6.75 14.73 -4.66
N VAL A 157 -6.72 14.49 -3.36
CA VAL A 157 -6.65 13.16 -2.77
C VAL A 157 -7.75 12.98 -1.74
N GLU A 158 -8.11 11.74 -1.55
CA GLU A 158 -9.02 11.29 -0.52
C GLU A 158 -8.23 10.45 0.51
N VAL A 159 -8.33 10.79 1.80
CA VAL A 159 -7.41 10.28 2.82
C VAL A 159 -8.15 9.61 3.98
N SER A 160 -7.66 8.44 4.36
CA SER A 160 -7.98 7.80 5.64
C SER A 160 -6.71 7.57 6.47
N GLY A 161 -6.86 7.59 7.79
CA GLY A 161 -5.76 7.37 8.74
C GLY A 161 -6.10 6.28 9.74
N SER A 162 -5.13 5.42 10.05
CA SER A 162 -5.24 4.38 11.08
C SER A 162 -3.99 4.35 11.95
N ALA A 163 -4.14 4.36 13.27
CA ALA A 163 -3.05 4.13 14.23
C ALA A 163 -2.73 2.64 14.29
N ILE A 164 -1.46 2.28 14.12
CA ILE A 164 -0.97 0.90 14.12
C ILE A 164 0.31 0.79 14.95
N SER A 165 0.61 -0.43 15.42
CA SER A 165 1.90 -0.74 16.03
C SER A 165 2.93 -1.10 14.95
N TYR A 166 4.06 -0.42 14.93
CA TYR A 166 5.18 -0.66 14.01
C TYR A 166 6.48 -0.60 14.81
N GLY A 167 7.23 -1.71 14.85
CA GLY A 167 8.46 -1.79 15.64
C GLY A 167 8.27 -1.65 17.17
N GLY A 168 7.04 -1.83 17.68
CA GLY A 168 6.69 -1.60 19.08
C GLY A 168 6.27 -0.16 19.40
N GLU A 169 6.35 0.75 18.42
CA GLU A 169 5.89 2.14 18.54
C GLU A 169 4.55 2.35 17.82
N GLN A 170 3.76 3.30 18.31
CA GLN A 170 2.52 3.70 17.64
C GLN A 170 2.82 4.68 16.51
N VAL A 171 2.44 4.30 15.29
CA VAL A 171 2.57 5.12 14.08
C VAL A 171 1.22 5.29 13.40
N VAL A 172 1.11 6.25 12.49
CA VAL A 172 -0.09 6.38 11.65
C VAL A 172 0.19 5.82 10.28
N CYS A 173 -0.65 4.88 9.86
CA CYS A 173 -0.79 4.43 8.48
C CYS A 173 -1.85 5.27 7.78
N SER A 174 -1.45 5.95 6.71
CA SER A 174 -2.33 6.71 5.86
C SER A 174 -2.50 6.03 4.52
N VAL A 175 -3.77 5.96 4.09
CA VAL A 175 -4.16 5.47 2.77
C VAL A 175 -4.72 6.65 2.00
N VAL A 176 -4.18 6.86 0.80
CA VAL A 176 -4.36 8.04 -0.03
C VAL A 176 -4.78 7.60 -1.42
N ARG A 177 -5.94 8.06 -1.85
CA ARG A 177 -6.46 7.81 -3.20
C ARG A 177 -6.40 9.11 -4.00
N ASP A 178 -5.74 9.08 -5.16
CA ASP A 178 -5.81 10.21 -6.11
C ASP A 178 -7.21 10.26 -6.72
N VAL A 179 -7.89 11.40 -6.58
CA VAL A 179 -9.23 11.65 -7.12
C VAL A 179 -9.23 12.81 -8.11
N THR A 180 -8.05 13.21 -8.60
CA THR A 180 -7.87 14.37 -9.50
C THR A 180 -8.65 14.19 -10.80
N GLU A 181 -8.53 13.04 -11.47
CA GLU A 181 -9.25 12.78 -12.73
C GLU A 181 -10.76 12.78 -12.54
N ARG A 182 -11.24 12.12 -11.49
CA ARG A 182 -12.67 12.11 -11.13
C ARG A 182 -13.19 13.54 -10.95
N LYS A 183 -12.47 14.38 -10.20
CA LYS A 183 -12.89 15.76 -9.94
C LYS A 183 -12.83 16.65 -11.18
N ARG A 184 -11.85 16.45 -12.07
CA ARG A 184 -11.80 17.16 -13.36
C ARG A 184 -13.01 16.81 -14.22
N ALA A 185 -13.33 15.52 -14.35
CA ALA A 185 -14.51 15.08 -15.10
C ALA A 185 -15.82 15.63 -14.52
N GLU A 186 -15.97 15.63 -13.19
CA GLU A 186 -17.14 16.21 -12.51
C GLU A 186 -17.24 17.74 -12.74
N GLN A 187 -16.11 18.47 -12.72
CA GLN A 187 -16.08 19.91 -12.97
C GLN A 187 -16.40 20.24 -14.43
N GLU A 188 -15.84 19.48 -15.38
CA GLU A 188 -16.12 19.64 -16.81
C GLU A 188 -17.59 19.38 -17.12
N LEU A 189 -18.18 18.33 -16.55
CA LEU A 189 -19.61 18.04 -16.68
C LEU A 189 -20.46 19.19 -16.14
N ARG A 190 -20.20 19.63 -14.90
CA ARG A 190 -20.94 20.76 -14.30
C ARG A 190 -20.83 22.04 -15.11
N ARG A 191 -19.66 22.31 -15.69
CA ARG A 191 -19.46 23.48 -16.55
C ARG A 191 -20.27 23.35 -17.84
N SER A 192 -20.25 22.18 -18.48
CA SER A 192 -21.04 21.92 -19.68
C SER A 192 -22.54 22.06 -19.42
N GLU A 193 -23.04 21.55 -18.29
CA GLU A 193 -24.44 21.69 -17.88
C GLU A 193 -24.82 23.16 -17.64
N ALA A 194 -23.96 23.92 -16.94
CA ALA A 194 -24.18 25.33 -16.71
C ALA A 194 -24.18 26.16 -18.00
N ASP A 195 -23.26 25.87 -18.92
CA ASP A 195 -23.15 26.54 -20.22
C ASP A 195 -24.40 26.22 -21.08
N LEU A 196 -24.86 24.97 -21.10
CA LEU A 196 -26.10 24.58 -21.79
C LEU A 196 -27.34 25.27 -21.20
N ALA A 197 -27.48 25.28 -19.87
CA ALA A 197 -28.59 25.95 -19.18
C ALA A 197 -28.58 27.48 -19.37
N SER A 198 -27.41 28.08 -19.57
CA SER A 198 -27.26 29.49 -19.92
C SER A 198 -27.67 29.75 -21.37
N ALA A 199 -27.23 28.92 -22.31
CA ALA A 199 -27.59 29.03 -23.73
C ALA A 199 -29.10 28.86 -23.95
N GLN A 200 -29.73 27.88 -23.30
CA GLN A 200 -31.19 27.70 -23.34
C GLN A 200 -31.95 28.93 -22.85
N ARG A 201 -31.50 29.54 -21.74
CA ARG A 201 -32.07 30.79 -21.20
C ARG A 201 -31.96 31.96 -22.16
N ILE A 202 -30.78 32.20 -22.72
CA ILE A 202 -30.54 33.34 -23.63
C ILE A 202 -31.36 33.19 -24.91
N ALA A 203 -31.50 31.96 -25.41
CA ALA A 203 -32.25 31.67 -26.63
C ALA A 203 -33.76 31.49 -26.40
N HIS A 204 -34.23 31.52 -25.15
CA HIS A 204 -35.61 31.13 -24.78
C HIS A 204 -36.02 29.77 -25.37
N LEU A 205 -35.12 28.79 -25.27
CA LEU A 205 -35.34 27.44 -25.77
C LEU A 205 -35.61 26.47 -24.63
N GLY A 206 -36.89 26.12 -24.46
CA GLY A 206 -37.33 25.03 -23.61
C GLY A 206 -37.15 23.68 -24.30
N SER A 207 -36.96 22.62 -23.51
CA SER A 207 -37.03 21.23 -23.96
C SER A 207 -38.06 20.48 -23.13
N TRP A 208 -38.67 19.47 -23.74
CA TRP A 208 -39.60 18.57 -23.07
C TRP A 208 -39.43 17.16 -23.61
N GLU A 209 -39.63 16.18 -22.75
CA GLU A 209 -39.58 14.76 -23.05
C GLU A 209 -40.89 14.11 -22.64
N TRP A 210 -41.37 13.16 -23.44
CA TRP A 210 -42.61 12.44 -23.18
C TRP A 210 -42.35 10.93 -23.25
N ASP A 211 -42.64 10.22 -22.16
CA ASP A 211 -42.62 8.76 -22.13
C ASP A 211 -43.99 8.22 -22.54
N SER A 212 -44.08 7.65 -23.73
CA SER A 212 -45.31 7.07 -24.28
C SER A 212 -45.87 5.86 -23.51
N ARG A 213 -45.07 5.25 -22.64
CA ARG A 213 -45.40 4.02 -21.91
C ARG A 213 -45.90 4.32 -20.50
N THR A 214 -45.33 5.32 -19.84
CA THR A 214 -45.79 5.78 -18.51
C THR A 214 -46.77 6.95 -18.59
N GLY A 215 -46.77 7.68 -19.72
CA GLY A 215 -47.53 8.91 -19.89
C GLY A 215 -46.87 10.14 -19.26
N GLU A 216 -45.68 10.01 -18.68
CA GLU A 216 -44.99 11.10 -17.99
C GLU A 216 -44.44 12.14 -18.99
N LEU A 217 -44.60 13.42 -18.63
CA LEU A 217 -44.10 14.56 -19.38
C LEU A 217 -43.08 15.30 -18.51
N LEU A 218 -41.83 15.36 -18.97
CA LEU A 218 -40.73 16.04 -18.30
C LEU A 218 -40.43 17.33 -19.04
N TRP A 219 -40.51 18.47 -18.35
CA TRP A 219 -40.15 19.77 -18.89
C TRP A 219 -38.82 20.23 -18.33
N SER A 220 -38.02 20.90 -19.15
CA SER A 220 -36.85 21.61 -18.65
C SER A 220 -37.25 22.85 -17.86
N ASP A 221 -36.36 23.31 -16.97
CA ASP A 221 -36.57 24.52 -16.18
C ASP A 221 -36.85 25.77 -17.04
N GLU A 222 -36.31 25.82 -18.26
CA GLU A 222 -36.59 26.92 -19.19
C GLU A 222 -37.99 26.82 -19.80
N THR A 223 -38.49 25.62 -20.10
CA THR A 223 -39.88 25.41 -20.55
C THR A 223 -40.87 25.92 -19.49
N TYR A 224 -40.65 25.56 -18.22
CA TYR A 224 -41.45 26.11 -17.11
C TYR A 224 -41.42 27.65 -17.08
N ARG A 225 -40.23 28.25 -17.20
CA ARG A 225 -40.05 29.71 -17.25
C ARG A 225 -40.77 30.37 -18.43
N ILE A 226 -40.66 29.82 -19.64
CA ILE A 226 -41.31 30.34 -20.85
C ILE A 226 -42.83 30.39 -20.67
N PHE A 227 -43.40 29.35 -20.08
CA PHE A 227 -44.84 29.27 -19.83
C PHE A 227 -45.28 29.93 -18.51
N GLY A 228 -44.35 30.50 -17.73
CA GLY A 228 -44.64 31.12 -16.44
C GLY A 228 -45.16 30.14 -15.38
N LEU A 229 -44.86 28.85 -15.53
CA LEU A 229 -45.26 27.78 -14.62
C LEU A 229 -44.11 27.38 -13.69
N THR A 230 -44.45 26.75 -12.57
CA THR A 230 -43.45 26.11 -11.70
C THR A 230 -43.55 24.58 -11.78
N PRO A 231 -42.46 23.84 -11.52
CA PRO A 231 -42.47 22.37 -11.56
C PRO A 231 -43.53 21.69 -10.68
N ARG A 232 -44.07 22.40 -9.68
CA ARG A 232 -45.12 21.90 -8.78
C ARG A 232 -46.56 22.10 -9.30
N GLU A 233 -46.76 22.87 -10.37
CA GLU A 233 -48.10 23.20 -10.89
C GLU A 233 -48.63 22.16 -11.90
N LEU A 234 -47.78 21.23 -12.33
CA LEU A 234 -48.09 20.19 -13.34
C LEU A 234 -48.14 18.76 -12.75
N ALA A 235 -48.13 18.61 -11.43
CA ALA A 235 -48.21 17.32 -10.73
C ALA A 235 -49.66 16.94 -10.37
#